data_AF-A0A2M6YQQ5-F1
#
_entry.id   AF-A0A2M6YQQ5-F1
#
_cell.length_a   1.000
_cell.length_b   1.000
_cell.length_c   1.000
_cell.angle_alpha   90.00
_cell.angle_beta   90.00
_cell.angle_gamma   90.00
#
_symmetry.space_group_name_H-M   'P 1'
#
loop_
_entity.id
_entity.type
_entity.pdbx_description
1 polymer ?
#
loop_
_entity_poly.entity_id
_entity_poly.type
_entity_poly.pdbx_seq_one_letter_code
_entity_poly.pdbx_strand_id
1 'polypeptide(L)'
;MALPKFLQPCFPSYNVKNLDRNLDRKLIITEILNYGTERDLGWLTKTYSKKDLEQVLSKPEKGVWLKDVLAYWQKILGLKINRNDFQKAILDIHPHF
;
A
#
# COMPACT_ATOMS: atom_id res chain seq x y z
N MET A 1 -13.23 -3.23 -12.41
CA MET A 1 -12.39 -3.70 -13.54
C MET A 1 -11.19 -4.43 -12.97
N ALA A 2 -10.85 -5.58 -13.54
CA ALA A 2 -9.71 -6.40 -13.13
C ALA A 2 -8.37 -5.66 -13.32
N LEU A 3 -7.38 -6.02 -12.50
CA LEU A 3 -6.06 -5.40 -12.54
C LEU A 3 -5.18 -5.98 -13.68
N PRO A 4 -4.26 -5.18 -14.25
CA PRO A 4 -3.28 -5.67 -15.21
C PRO A 4 -2.42 -6.82 -14.66
N LYS A 5 -2.18 -7.84 -15.48
CA LYS A 5 -1.36 -9.01 -15.09
C LYS A 5 0.06 -8.68 -14.63
N PHE A 6 0.66 -7.61 -15.15
CA PHE A 6 2.03 -7.25 -14.78
C PHE A 6 2.16 -6.82 -13.31
N LEU A 7 1.06 -6.45 -12.64
CA LEU A 7 1.05 -6.11 -11.22
C LEU A 7 1.11 -7.35 -10.32
N GLN A 8 0.90 -8.56 -10.85
CA GLN A 8 0.86 -9.80 -10.08
C GLN A 8 2.02 -10.00 -9.09
N PRO A 9 3.27 -9.61 -9.40
CA PRO A 9 4.38 -9.71 -8.44
C PRO A 9 4.17 -8.91 -7.14
N CYS A 10 3.38 -7.83 -7.18
CA CYS A 10 3.05 -7.05 -5.97
C CYS A 10 2.06 -7.77 -5.05
N PHE A 11 1.37 -8.82 -5.53
CA PHE A 11 0.26 -9.47 -4.83
C PHE A 11 0.54 -10.98 -4.65
N PRO A 12 1.46 -11.38 -3.77
CA PRO A 12 1.86 -12.78 -3.62
C PRO A 12 0.70 -13.67 -3.11
N SER A 13 -0.23 -13.10 -2.34
CA SER A 13 -1.35 -13.83 -1.74
C SER A 13 -2.66 -13.74 -2.53
N TYR A 14 -2.70 -12.99 -3.64
CA TYR A 14 -3.94 -12.71 -4.38
C TYR A 14 -3.77 -12.96 -5.88
N ASN A 15 -4.85 -13.34 -6.54
CA ASN A 15 -4.91 -13.34 -8.00
C ASN A 15 -5.43 -11.98 -8.49
N VAL A 16 -4.61 -11.22 -9.22
CA VAL A 16 -4.96 -9.85 -9.66
C VAL A 16 -6.20 -9.79 -10.55
N LYS A 17 -6.59 -10.90 -11.17
CA LYS A 17 -7.83 -10.97 -11.97
C LYS A 17 -9.09 -10.88 -11.12
N ASN A 18 -9.01 -11.27 -9.85
CA ASN A 18 -10.14 -11.28 -8.93
C ASN A 18 -10.25 -9.99 -8.13
N LEU A 19 -9.23 -9.13 -8.20
CA LEU A 19 -9.23 -7.82 -7.53
C LEU A 19 -9.99 -6.81 -8.38
N ASP A 20 -10.85 -6.03 -7.72
CA ASP A 20 -11.51 -4.88 -8.31
C ASP A 20 -10.82 -3.59 -7.88
N ARG A 21 -10.39 -2.81 -8.88
CA ARG A 21 -9.67 -1.54 -8.64
C ARG A 21 -10.39 -0.55 -7.72
N ASN A 22 -11.72 -0.57 -7.64
CA ASN A 22 -12.48 0.38 -6.83
C ASN A 22 -12.75 -0.20 -5.43
N LEU A 23 -13.19 -1.46 -5.37
CA LEU A 23 -13.55 -2.11 -4.11
C LEU A 23 -12.30 -2.42 -3.27
N ASP A 24 -11.23 -2.91 -3.90
CA ASP A 24 -10.01 -3.35 -3.24
C ASP A 24 -8.94 -2.24 -3.18
N ARG A 25 -9.35 -0.98 -3.35
CA ARG A 25 -8.44 0.18 -3.47
C ARG A 25 -7.38 0.24 -2.38
N LYS A 26 -7.74 0.00 -1.11
CA LYS A 26 -6.79 0.08 0.03
C LYS A 26 -5.70 -0.99 -0.07
N LEU A 27 -6.09 -2.22 -0.35
CA LEU A 27 -5.18 -3.34 -0.57
C LEU A 27 -4.24 -3.03 -1.74
N ILE A 28 -4.80 -2.60 -2.87
CA ILE A 28 -4.03 -2.33 -4.09
C ILE A 28 -2.98 -1.24 -3.87
N ILE A 29 -3.38 -0.13 -3.25
CA ILE A 29 -2.45 0.97 -2.93
C ILE A 29 -1.37 0.47 -1.97
N THR A 30 -1.75 -0.24 -0.90
CA THR A 30 -0.80 -0.72 0.11
C THR A 30 0.24 -1.67 -0.49
N GLU A 31 -0.20 -2.69 -1.23
CA GLU A 31 0.68 -3.70 -1.82
C GLU A 31 1.64 -3.10 -2.87
N ILE A 32 1.14 -2.22 -3.76
CA ILE A 32 1.98 -1.58 -4.77
C ILE A 32 2.97 -0.60 -4.11
N LEU A 33 2.57 0.12 -3.06
CA LEU A 33 3.50 1.00 -2.36
C LEU A 33 4.60 0.22 -1.64
N ASN A 34 4.27 -0.94 -1.04
CA ASN A 34 5.21 -1.84 -0.37
C ASN A 34 6.20 -2.52 -1.33
N TYR A 35 5.72 -3.06 -2.44
CA TYR A 35 6.47 -4.01 -3.27
C TYR A 35 6.65 -3.59 -4.74
N GLY A 36 6.01 -2.50 -5.15
CA GLY A 36 5.96 -2.09 -6.55
C GLY A 36 7.27 -1.54 -7.10
N THR A 37 7.51 -1.80 -8.38
CA THR A 37 8.57 -1.17 -9.17
C THR A 37 8.14 0.21 -9.68
N GLU A 38 9.05 0.94 -10.32
CA GLU A 38 8.73 2.21 -10.98
C GLU A 38 7.54 2.09 -11.95
N ARG A 39 7.48 0.98 -12.71
CA ARG A 39 6.37 0.72 -13.63
C ARG A 39 5.03 0.60 -12.89
N ASP A 40 5.03 -0.08 -11.76
CA ASP A 40 3.82 -0.34 -10.97
C ASP A 40 3.34 0.95 -10.29
N LEU A 41 4.27 1.75 -9.76
CA LEU A 41 4.00 3.10 -9.24
C LEU A 41 3.48 4.04 -10.33
N GLY A 42 4.01 3.94 -11.54
CA GLY A 42 3.52 4.69 -12.70
C GLY A 42 2.09 4.31 -13.09
N TRP A 43 1.69 3.05 -12.90
CA TRP A 43 0.28 2.65 -13.07
C TRP A 43 -0.59 3.13 -11.90
N LEU A 44 -0.09 3.01 -10.67
CA LEU A 44 -0.81 3.39 -9.46
C LEU A 44 -1.21 4.87 -9.49
N THR A 45 -0.27 5.75 -9.82
CA THR A 45 -0.47 7.22 -9.86
C THR A 45 -1.36 7.69 -11.00
N LYS A 46 -1.47 6.91 -12.09
CA LYS A 46 -2.45 7.15 -13.17
C LYS A 46 -3.85 6.66 -12.81
N THR A 47 -3.95 5.68 -11.92
CA THR A 47 -5.22 5.03 -11.56
C THR A 47 -5.88 5.68 -10.36
N TYR A 48 -5.10 6.07 -9.36
CA TYR A 48 -5.57 6.68 -8.12
C TYR A 48 -5.03 8.09 -7.98
N SER A 49 -5.88 9.00 -7.48
CA SER A 49 -5.46 10.37 -7.23
C SER A 49 -4.47 10.44 -6.07
N LYS A 50 -3.70 11.52 -5.99
CA LYS A 50 -2.85 11.79 -4.81
C LYS A 50 -3.68 11.74 -3.50
N LYS A 51 -4.91 12.26 -3.54
CA LYS A 51 -5.83 12.25 -2.39
C LYS A 51 -6.22 10.83 -1.95
N ASP A 52 -6.39 9.90 -2.89
CA ASP A 52 -6.63 8.49 -2.55
C ASP A 52 -5.42 7.89 -1.82
N LEU A 53 -4.21 8.16 -2.31
CA LEU A 53 -2.97 7.69 -1.66
C LEU A 53 -2.83 8.26 -0.24
N GLU A 54 -3.06 9.57 -0.08
CA GLU A 54 -3.04 10.24 1.22
C GLU A 54 -4.09 9.69 2.19
N GLN A 55 -5.28 9.34 1.69
CA GLN A 55 -6.32 8.70 2.51
C GLN A 55 -5.92 7.31 3.01
N VAL A 56 -5.24 6.51 2.21
CA VAL A 56 -4.74 5.19 2.63
C VAL A 56 -3.59 5.34 3.62
N LEU A 57 -2.61 6.20 3.31
CA LEU A 57 -1.40 6.36 4.13
C LEU A 57 -1.67 7.12 5.44
N SER A 58 -2.69 7.98 5.52
CA SER A 58 -3.05 8.68 6.76
C SER A 58 -3.67 7.75 7.81
N LYS A 59 -4.24 6.62 7.38
CA LYS A 59 -4.80 5.57 8.25
C LYS A 59 -4.34 4.20 7.74
N PRO A 60 -3.03 3.91 7.89
CA PRO A 60 -2.45 2.69 7.33
C PRO A 60 -3.06 1.46 7.99
N GLU A 61 -3.30 0.43 7.18
CA GLU A 61 -3.85 -0.83 7.66
C GLU A 61 -2.86 -1.55 8.58
N LYS A 62 -3.39 -2.28 9.57
CA LYS A 62 -2.58 -2.86 10.65
C LYS A 62 -1.83 -4.09 10.16
N GLY A 63 -0.55 -4.20 10.52
CA GLY A 63 0.25 -5.40 10.29
C GLY A 63 0.57 -5.73 8.83
N VAL A 64 0.51 -4.77 7.90
CA VAL A 64 0.73 -5.02 6.46
C VAL A 64 1.81 -4.13 5.84
N TRP A 65 2.36 -3.17 6.57
CA TRP A 65 3.34 -2.23 6.02
C TRP A 65 4.77 -2.64 6.30
N LEU A 66 5.62 -2.52 5.28
CA LEU A 66 7.05 -2.48 5.49
C LEU A 66 7.43 -1.15 6.15
N LYS A 67 8.14 -1.22 7.28
CA LYS A 67 8.45 -0.04 8.11
C LYS A 67 9.09 1.11 7.35
N ASP A 68 10.13 0.81 6.58
CA ASP A 68 10.89 1.83 5.87
C ASP A 68 10.10 2.42 4.70
N VAL A 69 9.22 1.62 4.10
CA VAL A 69 8.35 2.06 3.01
C VAL A 69 7.25 3.00 3.51
N LEU A 70 6.58 2.65 4.62
CA LEU A 70 5.59 3.54 5.23
C LEU A 70 6.24 4.85 5.67
N ALA A 71 7.44 4.79 6.28
CA ALA A 71 8.21 5.98 6.64
C ALA A 71 8.60 6.83 5.42
N TYR A 72 8.99 6.19 4.32
CA TYR A 72 9.33 6.87 3.07
C TYR A 72 8.12 7.63 2.50
N TRP A 73 6.98 6.95 2.32
CA TRP A 73 5.79 7.58 1.75
C TRP A 73 5.15 8.62 2.68
N GLN A 74 5.23 8.42 3.99
CA GLN A 74 4.85 9.43 4.97
C GLN A 74 5.64 10.74 4.73
N LYS A 75 6.96 10.65 4.52
CA LYS A 75 7.82 11.82 4.26
C LYS A 75 7.53 12.43 2.89
N ILE A 76 7.45 11.63 1.83
CA ILE A 76 7.21 12.09 0.46
C ILE A 76 5.88 12.84 0.34
N LEU A 77 4.83 12.36 1.00
CA LEU A 77 3.52 12.99 0.97
C LEU A 77 3.30 14.04 2.07
N GLY A 78 4.28 14.25 2.96
CA GLY A 78 4.17 15.21 4.06
C GLY A 78 3.07 14.88 5.07
N LEU A 79 2.78 13.59 5.27
CA LEU A 79 1.67 13.13 6.12
C LEU A 79 2.09 13.04 7.59
N LYS A 80 1.14 13.33 8.48
CA LYS A 80 1.28 13.11 9.92
C LYS A 80 0.50 11.87 10.31
N ILE A 81 1.20 10.76 10.52
CA ILE A 81 0.62 9.51 11.03
C ILE A 81 0.88 9.47 12.54
N ASN A 82 -0.14 9.13 13.33
CA ASN A 82 0.03 8.95 14.78
C ASN A 82 1.05 7.82 15.04
N ARG A 83 1.95 8.00 16.02
CA ARG A 83 2.98 7.01 16.35
C ARG A 83 2.41 5.61 16.64
N ASN A 84 1.28 5.53 17.34
CA ASN A 84 0.64 4.27 17.68
C ASN A 84 0.04 3.59 16.43
N ASP A 85 -0.56 4.36 15.53
CA ASP A 85 -1.11 3.84 14.28
C ASP A 85 0.00 3.39 13.34
N PHE A 86 1.11 4.16 13.28
CA PHE A 86 2.31 3.79 12.53
C PHE A 86 2.88 2.47 13.04
N GLN A 87 3.06 2.32 14.36
CA GLN A 87 3.59 1.08 14.95
C GLN A 87 2.67 -0.11 14.70
N LYS A 88 1.35 0.06 14.83
CA LYS A 88 0.37 -1.00 14.56
C LYS A 88 0.30 -1.38 13.08
N ALA A 89 0.69 -0.49 12.17
CA ALA A 89 0.69 -0.74 10.74
C ALA A 89 1.83 -1.65 10.28
N ILE A 90 2.93 -1.70 11.03
CA ILE A 90 4.11 -2.44 10.62
C ILE A 90 3.85 -3.95 10.66
N LEU A 91 4.19 -4.63 9.58
CA LEU A 91 4.27 -6.08 9.54
C LEU A 91 5.45 -6.54 10.41
N ASP A 92 5.13 -7.16 11.54
CA ASP A 92 6.11 -7.75 12.45
C ASP A 92 6.10 -9.28 12.32
N ILE A 93 7.21 -9.83 11.82
CA ILE A 93 7.41 -11.28 11.66
C ILE A 93 8.01 -11.93 12.91
N HIS A 94 8.39 -11.14 13.91
CA HIS A 94 8.94 -11.59 15.19
C HIS A 94 8.19 -10.94 16.36
N PRO A 95 6.91 -11.31 16.57
CA PRO A 95 6.12 -10.74 17.64
C PRO A 95 6.76 -11.03 19.00
N HIS A 96 7.03 -9.98 19.76
CA HIS A 96 7.46 -10.08 21.16
C HIS A 96 6.21 -10.24 22.05
N PHE A 97 5.96 -11.48 22.51
CA PHE A 97 4.89 -11.82 23.45
C PHE A 97 5.33 -11.66 24.91
#